data_AF-A0A2V6LZT1-F1
#
_entry.id   AF-A0A2V6LZT1-F1
#
_cell.length_a   1.000
_cell.length_b   1.000
_cell.length_c   1.000
_cell.angle_alpha   90.00
_cell.angle_beta   90.00
_cell.angle_gamma   90.00
#
_symmetry.space_group_name_H-M   'P 1'
#
loop_
_entity.id
_entity.type
_entity.pdbx_description
1 polymer ?
#
loop_
_entity_poly.entity_id
_entity_poly.type
_entity_poly.pdbx_seq_one_letter_code
_entity_poly.pdbx_strand_id
1 'polypeptide(L)'
;QIYDGKIPRPRQYLDTEEQYLRASGLSPQKIRYIRDLSERIEKGVLDLKQLSHLPSDEVVKELDEVKGIGRWTAEMFLIFVLGRTDVLPVDDLGLRKAAQKIYRLRKLPTEERLEKLSRDWHPYCSIATLYLWRSQEKPQDPVKW
;
A
#
# COMPACT_ATOMS: atom_id res chain seq x y z
N GLN A 1 -9.16 15.68 18.79
CA GLN A 1 -8.42 15.13 17.63
C GLN A 1 -7.36 16.16 17.26
N ILE A 2 -6.08 15.80 17.18
CA ILE A 2 -4.94 16.76 17.23
C ILE A 2 -4.80 17.72 16.01
N TYR A 3 -5.60 17.53 14.96
CA TYR A 3 -5.56 18.34 13.73
C TYR A 3 -6.96 18.75 13.25
N ASP A 4 -7.96 18.82 14.14
CA ASP A 4 -9.33 19.26 13.82
C ASP A 4 -9.98 18.54 12.62
N GLY A 5 -9.73 17.23 12.51
CA GLY A 5 -10.26 16.38 11.44
C GLY A 5 -9.57 16.56 10.08
N LYS A 6 -8.53 17.40 9.97
CA LYS A 6 -7.75 17.60 8.74
C LYS A 6 -6.52 16.68 8.71
N ILE A 7 -6.08 16.35 7.50
CA ILE A 7 -4.78 15.70 7.29
C ILE A 7 -3.69 16.75 7.51
N PRO A 8 -2.70 16.51 8.40
CA PRO A 8 -1.64 17.47 8.66
C PRO A 8 -0.70 17.60 7.45
N ARG A 9 -0.18 18.80 7.22
CA ARG A 9 0.98 18.97 6.32
C ARG A 9 2.24 18.36 6.96
N PRO A 10 3.23 17.94 6.16
CA PRO A 10 4.48 17.38 6.69
C PRO A 10 5.13 18.27 7.76
N ARG A 11 5.27 19.58 7.51
CA ARG A 11 5.76 20.53 8.51
C ARG A 11 4.97 20.52 9.82
N GLN A 12 3.64 20.52 9.73
CA GLN A 12 2.78 20.52 10.93
C GLN A 12 2.96 19.24 11.75
N TYR A 13 3.14 18.09 11.08
CA TYR A 13 3.43 16.82 11.75
C TYR A 13 4.79 16.87 12.47
N LEU A 14 5.83 17.42 11.82
CA LEU A 14 7.16 17.55 12.42
C LEU A 14 7.18 18.45 13.64
N ASP A 15 6.44 19.56 13.60
CA ASP A 15 6.33 20.53 14.69
C ASP A 15 5.42 20.03 15.83
N THR A 16 4.67 18.93 15.64
CA THR A 16 3.83 18.34 16.70
C THR A 16 4.70 17.58 17.70
N GLU A 17 4.53 17.85 18.99
CA GLU A 17 5.26 17.11 20.04
C GLU A 17 4.85 15.63 20.08
N GLU A 18 5.83 14.75 20.33
CA GLU A 18 5.62 13.30 20.33
C GLU A 18 4.53 12.83 21.31
N GLN A 19 4.39 13.50 22.46
CA GLN A 19 3.38 13.14 23.46
C GLN A 19 1.94 13.19 22.90
N TYR A 20 1.63 14.16 22.04
CA TYR A 20 0.31 14.28 21.43
C TYR A 20 0.08 13.22 20.33
N LEU A 21 1.13 12.88 19.58
CA LEU A 21 1.09 11.81 18.57
C LEU A 21 0.88 10.44 19.22
N ARG A 22 1.51 10.19 20.38
CA ARG A 22 1.30 8.96 21.14
C ARG A 22 -0.11 8.90 21.74
N ALA A 23 -0.60 10.01 22.28
CA ALA A 23 -1.95 10.11 22.82
C ALA A 23 -3.04 9.85 21.74
N SER A 24 -2.74 10.04 20.45
CA SER A 24 -3.64 9.68 19.36
C SER A 24 -3.56 8.21 18.93
N GLY A 25 -2.80 7.36 19.64
CA GLY A 25 -2.71 5.92 19.38
C GLY A 25 -1.59 5.49 18.42
N LEU A 26 -0.68 6.39 18.03
CA LEU A 26 0.47 6.01 17.22
C LEU A 26 1.54 5.32 18.08
N SER A 27 2.09 4.21 17.56
CA SER A 27 3.25 3.57 18.17
C SER A 27 4.51 4.43 17.96
N PRO A 28 5.53 4.33 18.85
CA PRO A 28 6.79 5.05 18.68
C PRO A 28 7.46 4.78 17.32
N GLN A 29 7.33 3.56 16.79
CA GLN A 29 7.88 3.20 15.49
C GLN A 29 7.17 3.89 14.34
N LYS A 30 5.82 3.94 14.34
CA LYS A 30 5.05 4.67 13.32
C LYS A 30 5.32 6.17 13.36
N ILE A 31 5.51 6.74 14.55
CA ILE A 31 5.89 8.15 14.70
C ILE A 31 7.23 8.41 13.98
N ARG A 32 8.24 7.57 14.21
CA ARG A 32 9.54 7.70 13.52
C ARG A 32 9.41 7.60 12.00
N TYR A 33 8.58 6.68 11.50
CA TYR A 33 8.38 6.49 10.05
C TYR A 33 7.70 7.70 9.40
N ILE A 34 6.64 8.22 10.02
CA ILE A 34 5.93 9.39 9.50
C ILE A 34 6.80 10.65 9.61
N ARG A 35 7.65 10.76 10.64
CA ARG A 35 8.66 11.84 10.73
C ARG A 35 9.68 11.73 9.59
N ASP A 36 10.25 10.56 9.35
CA ASP A 36 11.22 10.34 8.24
C ASP A 36 10.60 10.71 6.88
N LEU A 37 9.38 10.25 6.61
CA LEU A 37 8.61 10.63 5.42
C LEU A 37 8.41 12.15 5.34
N SER A 38 7.96 12.76 6.44
CA SER A 38 7.68 14.19 6.47
C SER A 38 8.93 15.03 6.25
N GLU A 39 10.07 14.64 6.82
CA GLU A 39 11.35 15.32 6.62
C GLU A 39 11.83 15.22 5.17
N ARG A 40 11.71 14.05 4.54
CA ARG A 40 12.10 13.85 3.13
C ARG A 40 11.28 14.73 2.20
N ILE A 41 9.98 14.86 2.47
CA ILE A 41 9.09 15.74 1.70
C ILE A 41 9.45 17.22 1.93
N GLU A 42 9.61 17.65 3.18
CA GLU A 42 9.93 19.06 3.51
C GLU A 42 11.30 19.49 2.97
N LYS A 43 12.27 18.58 2.92
CA LYS A 43 13.61 18.82 2.36
C LYS A 43 13.64 18.74 0.82
N GLY A 44 12.53 18.35 0.18
CA GLY A 44 12.45 18.16 -1.27
C GLY A 44 13.20 16.92 -1.79
N VAL A 45 13.62 16.01 -0.90
CA VAL A 45 14.25 14.74 -1.27
C VAL A 45 13.22 13.80 -1.91
N LEU A 46 11.98 13.83 -1.42
CA LEU A 46 10.86 13.08 -1.99
C LEU A 46 9.79 14.06 -2.47
N ASP A 47 9.62 14.18 -3.79
CA ASP A 47 8.51 14.93 -4.40
C ASP A 47 7.37 14.00 -4.79
N LEU A 48 6.34 13.94 -3.94
CA LEU A 48 5.16 13.11 -4.17
C LEU A 48 4.42 13.42 -5.47
N LYS A 49 4.51 14.64 -6.01
CA LYS A 49 3.83 14.99 -7.26
C LYS A 49 4.53 14.34 -8.46
N GLN A 50 5.87 14.27 -8.41
CA GLN A 50 6.67 13.70 -9.48
C GLN A 50 6.52 12.19 -9.59
N LEU A 51 6.19 11.50 -8.49
CA LEU A 51 5.98 10.05 -8.49
C LEU A 51 4.96 9.59 -9.54
N SER A 52 3.93 10.41 -9.83
CA SER A 52 2.92 10.09 -10.85
C SER A 52 3.47 10.00 -12.28
N HIS A 53 4.60 10.67 -12.54
CA HIS A 53 5.27 10.70 -13.83
C HIS A 53 6.35 9.62 -13.97
N LEU A 54 6.71 8.94 -12.88
CA LEU A 54 7.73 7.90 -12.88
C LEU A 54 7.15 6.52 -13.26
N PRO A 55 7.95 5.64 -13.88
CA PRO A 55 7.64 4.22 -13.98
C PRO A 55 7.42 3.58 -12.61
N SER A 56 6.56 2.55 -12.53
CA SER A 56 6.21 1.89 -11.27
C SER A 56 7.42 1.42 -10.46
N ASP A 57 8.42 0.82 -11.12
CA ASP A 57 9.63 0.32 -10.44
C ASP A 57 10.46 1.45 -9.80
N GLU A 58 10.52 2.61 -10.43
CA GLU A 58 11.22 3.78 -9.88
C GLU A 58 10.45 4.38 -8.71
N VAL A 59 9.11 4.44 -8.78
CA VAL A 59 8.28 4.85 -7.63
C VAL A 59 8.50 3.91 -6.44
N VAL A 60 8.58 2.60 -6.67
CA VAL A 60 8.85 1.63 -5.60
C VAL A 60 10.21 1.91 -4.96
N LYS A 61 11.27 2.11 -5.75
CA LYS A 61 12.61 2.43 -5.22
C LYS A 61 12.61 3.71 -4.39
N GLU A 62 12.03 4.80 -4.90
CA GLU A 62 11.92 6.08 -4.20
C GLU A 62 11.19 5.96 -2.85
N LEU A 63 10.10 5.20 -2.83
CA LEU A 63 9.30 4.99 -1.62
C LEU A 63 9.98 4.04 -0.62
N ASP A 64 10.72 3.02 -1.09
CA ASP A 64 11.42 2.05 -0.25
C ASP A 64 12.57 2.69 0.56
N GLU A 65 13.09 3.84 0.14
CA GLU A 65 14.07 4.59 0.93
C GLU A 65 13.48 5.18 2.22
N VAL A 66 12.16 5.38 2.27
CA VAL A 66 11.48 5.95 3.44
C VAL A 66 11.39 4.88 4.52
N LYS A 67 11.86 5.20 5.73
CA LYS A 67 11.83 4.22 6.83
C LYS A 67 10.41 3.74 7.10
N GLY A 68 10.24 2.42 7.05
CA GLY A 68 8.96 1.76 7.33
C GLY A 68 8.03 1.64 6.14
N ILE A 69 8.41 2.14 4.97
CA ILE A 69 7.77 1.79 3.70
C ILE A 69 8.64 0.71 3.07
N GLY A 70 8.05 -0.46 2.88
CA GLY A 70 8.67 -1.54 2.09
C GLY A 70 7.95 -1.71 0.76
N ARG A 71 8.49 -2.57 -0.11
CA ARG A 71 7.90 -2.92 -1.42
C ARG A 71 6.38 -3.07 -1.42
N TRP A 72 5.82 -3.93 -0.54
CA TRP A 72 4.37 -4.14 -0.49
C TRP A 72 3.59 -2.85 -0.23
N THR A 73 4.06 -1.99 0.69
CA THR A 73 3.42 -0.69 0.97
C THR A 73 3.52 0.25 -0.23
N ALA A 74 4.65 0.26 -0.94
CA ALA A 74 4.81 1.04 -2.16
C ALA A 74 3.89 0.52 -3.29
N GLU A 75 3.73 -0.79 -3.43
CA GLU A 75 2.77 -1.39 -4.37
C GLU A 75 1.32 -1.03 -4.02
N MET A 76 0.96 -0.99 -2.74
CA MET A 76 -0.36 -0.47 -2.32
C MET A 76 -0.53 1.00 -2.71
N PHE A 77 0.51 1.82 -2.58
CA PHE A 77 0.50 3.21 -3.03
C PHE A 77 0.30 3.30 -4.56
N LEU A 78 0.98 2.47 -5.34
CA LEU A 78 0.79 2.42 -6.80
C LEU A 78 -0.66 2.11 -7.18
N ILE A 79 -1.28 1.12 -6.52
CA ILE A 79 -2.65 0.68 -6.83
C ILE A 79 -3.68 1.74 -6.39
N PHE A 80 -3.63 2.17 -5.13
CA PHE A 80 -4.71 2.96 -4.53
C PHE A 80 -4.51 4.47 -4.65
N VAL A 81 -3.28 4.95 -4.79
CA VAL A 81 -2.98 6.38 -4.88
C VAL A 81 -2.66 6.80 -6.31
N LEU A 82 -1.79 6.06 -7.02
CA LEU A 82 -1.44 6.38 -8.41
C LEU A 82 -2.36 5.73 -9.45
N GLY A 83 -3.22 4.80 -9.05
CA GLY A 83 -4.15 4.12 -9.95
C GLY A 83 -3.47 3.28 -11.03
N ARG A 84 -2.25 2.79 -10.78
CA ARG A 84 -1.54 1.90 -11.73
C ARG A 84 -2.34 0.60 -11.86
N THR A 85 -2.64 0.21 -13.10
CA THR A 85 -3.49 -0.96 -13.37
C THR A 85 -2.72 -2.28 -13.42
N ASP A 86 -1.40 -2.22 -13.56
CA ASP A 86 -0.55 -3.38 -13.80
C ASP A 86 0.46 -3.63 -12.69
N VAL A 87 -0.02 -3.70 -11.45
CA VAL A 87 0.78 -4.03 -10.26
C VAL A 87 0.29 -5.34 -9.66
N LEU A 88 1.22 -6.28 -9.46
CA LEU A 88 0.99 -7.56 -8.82
C LEU A 88 1.75 -7.61 -7.47
N PRO A 89 1.07 -7.41 -6.33
CA PRO A 89 1.71 -7.41 -5.03
C PRO A 89 1.96 -8.84 -4.55
N VAL A 90 3.01 -9.49 -5.06
CA VAL A 90 3.25 -10.93 -4.88
C VAL A 90 3.43 -11.36 -3.42
N ASP A 91 3.87 -10.45 -2.57
CA ASP A 91 4.03 -10.68 -1.12
C ASP A 91 2.72 -10.56 -0.34
N ASP A 92 1.63 -10.11 -0.98
CA ASP A 92 0.34 -9.92 -0.33
C ASP A 92 -0.28 -11.27 0.06
N LEU A 93 -0.36 -11.52 1.37
CA LEU A 93 -0.92 -12.77 1.90
C LEU A 93 -2.40 -12.94 1.53
N GLY A 94 -3.17 -11.85 1.43
CA GLY A 94 -4.58 -11.89 1.03
C GLY A 94 -4.74 -12.37 -0.42
N LEU A 95 -3.95 -11.80 -1.33
CA LEU A 95 -3.86 -12.18 -2.74
C LEU A 95 -3.45 -13.65 -2.87
N ARG A 96 -2.38 -14.07 -2.18
CA ARG A 96 -1.90 -15.46 -2.24
C ARG A 96 -2.96 -16.44 -1.74
N LYS A 97 -3.68 -16.13 -0.66
CA LYS A 97 -4.78 -16.95 -0.13
C LYS A 97 -5.96 -16.99 -1.10
N ALA A 98 -6.30 -15.86 -1.71
CA ALA A 98 -7.35 -15.79 -2.72
C ALA A 98 -7.02 -16.64 -3.94
N ALA A 99 -5.81 -16.51 -4.47
CA ALA A 99 -5.32 -17.31 -5.59
C ALA A 99 -5.31 -18.80 -5.24
N GLN A 100 -4.87 -19.17 -4.02
CA GLN A 100 -4.93 -20.56 -3.55
C GLN A 100 -6.36 -21.12 -3.65
N LYS A 101 -7.35 -20.37 -3.17
CA LYS A 101 -8.77 -20.79 -3.15
C LYS A 101 -9.34 -20.87 -4.57
N ILE A 102 -9.20 -19.83 -5.38
CA ILE A 102 -9.82 -19.74 -6.72
C ILE A 102 -9.21 -20.77 -7.67
N TYR A 103 -7.89 -20.91 -7.67
CA TYR A 103 -7.19 -21.89 -8.52
C TYR A 103 -7.11 -23.28 -7.88
N ARG A 104 -7.80 -23.51 -6.74
CA ARG A 104 -7.87 -24.80 -6.02
C ARG A 104 -6.48 -25.41 -5.75
N LEU A 105 -5.52 -24.57 -5.37
CA LEU A 105 -4.15 -24.99 -5.11
C LEU A 105 -4.04 -25.66 -3.74
N ARG A 106 -3.29 -26.77 -3.67
CA ARG A 106 -3.08 -27.52 -2.42
C ARG A 106 -2.30 -26.73 -1.37
N LYS A 107 -1.39 -25.85 -1.79
CA LYS A 107 -0.54 -25.03 -0.92
C LYS A 107 -0.69 -23.56 -1.32
N LEU A 108 -0.36 -22.65 -0.40
CA LEU A 108 -0.22 -21.23 -0.70
C LEU A 108 0.78 -21.07 -1.87
N PRO A 109 0.44 -20.39 -2.97
CA PRO A 109 1.36 -20.22 -4.09
C PRO A 109 2.62 -19.46 -3.65
N THR A 110 3.77 -19.85 -4.18
CA THR A 110 5.01 -19.06 -4.11
C THR A 110 4.89 -17.81 -4.99
N GLU A 111 5.81 -16.85 -4.82
CA GLU A 111 5.90 -15.66 -5.70
C GLU A 111 5.99 -16.08 -7.17
N GLU A 112 6.96 -16.94 -7.53
CA GLU A 112 7.12 -17.46 -8.89
C GLU A 112 5.84 -18.12 -9.45
N ARG A 113 5.10 -18.84 -8.60
CA ARG A 113 3.85 -19.48 -9.02
C ARG A 113 2.76 -18.45 -9.25
N LEU A 114 2.68 -17.43 -8.40
CA LEU A 114 1.72 -16.35 -8.53
C LEU A 114 2.00 -15.51 -9.78
N GLU A 115 3.26 -15.17 -10.04
CA GLU A 115 3.71 -14.51 -11.27
C GLU A 115 3.30 -15.31 -12.51
N LYS A 116 3.55 -16.63 -12.51
CA LYS A 116 3.14 -17.50 -13.63
C LYS A 116 1.63 -17.52 -13.85
N LEU A 117 0.82 -17.50 -12.78
CA LEU A 117 -0.64 -17.43 -12.88
C LEU A 117 -1.12 -16.06 -13.39
N SER A 118 -0.38 -15.00 -13.08
CA SER A 118 -0.73 -13.62 -13.41
C SER A 118 -0.39 -13.18 -14.83
N ARG A 119 0.32 -14.00 -15.61
CA ARG A 119 0.72 -13.64 -16.99
C ARG A 119 -0.47 -13.23 -17.86
N ASP A 120 -1.60 -13.89 -17.68
CA ASP A 120 -2.84 -13.61 -18.41
C ASP A 120 -3.62 -12.41 -17.85
N TRP A 121 -3.17 -11.82 -16.73
CA TRP A 121 -3.82 -10.66 -16.11
C TRP A 121 -3.26 -9.35 -16.65
N HIS A 122 -2.07 -9.34 -17.26
CA HIS A 122 -1.48 -8.14 -17.84
C HIS A 122 -2.36 -7.57 -18.96
N PRO A 123 -2.50 -6.23 -19.07
CA PRO A 123 -1.88 -5.18 -18.25
C PRO A 123 -2.77 -4.71 -17.07
N TYR A 124 -3.54 -5.62 -16.47
CA TYR A 124 -4.60 -5.36 -15.49
C TYR A 124 -4.43 -6.16 -14.19
N CYS A 125 -3.19 -6.49 -13.80
CA CYS A 125 -2.89 -7.23 -12.57
C CYS A 125 -3.52 -6.61 -11.31
N SER A 126 -3.60 -5.28 -11.22
CA SER A 126 -4.21 -4.60 -10.07
C SER A 126 -5.71 -4.84 -10.03
N ILE A 127 -6.37 -4.88 -11.18
CA ILE A 127 -7.81 -5.17 -11.26
C ILE A 127 -8.07 -6.62 -10.83
N ALA A 128 -7.29 -7.58 -11.35
CA ALA A 128 -7.39 -8.98 -10.92
C ALA A 128 -7.17 -9.12 -9.41
N THR A 129 -6.20 -8.40 -8.86
CA THR A 129 -5.90 -8.35 -7.42
C THR A 129 -7.10 -7.83 -6.61
N LEU A 130 -7.77 -6.76 -7.05
CA LEU A 130 -8.98 -6.24 -6.40
C LEU A 130 -10.10 -7.29 -6.33
N TYR A 131 -10.35 -8.03 -7.42
CA TYR A 131 -11.33 -9.12 -7.43
C TYR A 131 -10.92 -10.27 -6.51
N LEU A 132 -9.64 -10.60 -6.47
CA LEU A 132 -9.10 -11.64 -5.60
C LEU A 132 -9.28 -11.28 -4.13
N TRP A 133 -8.96 -10.05 -3.72
CA TRP A 133 -9.25 -9.58 -2.36
C TRP A 133 -10.74 -9.63 -2.03
N ARG A 134 -11.60 -9.14 -2.94
CA ARG A 134 -13.06 -9.17 -2.75
C ARG A 134 -13.61 -10.60 -2.59
N SER A 135 -13.02 -11.59 -3.25
CA SER A 135 -13.43 -13.00 -3.12
C SER A 135 -13.21 -13.61 -1.73
N GLN A 136 -12.38 -12.95 -0.90
CA GLN A 136 -12.10 -13.37 0.48
C GLN A 136 -13.05 -12.76 1.50
N GLU A 137 -13.78 -11.71 1.11
CA GLU A 137 -14.82 -11.14 1.95
C GLU A 137 -15.92 -12.17 2.18
N LYS A 138 -16.50 -12.17 3.38
CA LYS A 138 -17.69 -12.98 3.64
C LYS A 138 -18.81 -12.48 2.72
N PRO A 139 -19.66 -13.37 2.18
CA PRO A 139 -20.87 -12.93 1.50
C PRO A 139 -21.59 -11.95 2.41
N GLN A 140 -21.80 -10.72 1.94
CA GLN A 140 -22.74 -9.84 2.62
C GLN A 140 -24.11 -10.50 2.50
N ASP A 141 -24.90 -10.45 3.57
CA ASP A 141 -26.29 -10.87 3.50
C ASP A 141 -26.93 -10.18 2.28
N PRO A 142 -27.71 -10.90 1.46
CA PRO A 142 -28.39 -10.28 0.34
C PRO A 142 -29.16 -9.08 0.86
N VAL A 143 -29.00 -7.94 0.19
CA VAL A 143 -29.77 -6.73 0.50
C VAL A 143 -31.24 -7.13 0.47
N LYS A 144 -31.89 -7.12 1.65
CA LYS A 144 -33.34 -7.30 1.74
C LYS A 144 -33.96 -6.09 1.07
N TRP A 145 -34.46 -6.27 -0.15
CA TRP A 145 -35.38 -5.34 -0.79
C TRP A 145 -36.79 -5.52 -0.24
#